data_AF-A0A5J4W2K7-F1
#
_entry.id   AF-A0A5J4W2K7-F1
#
_cell.length_a   1.000
_cell.length_b   1.000
_cell.length_c   1.000
_cell.angle_alpha   90.00
_cell.angle_beta   90.00
_cell.angle_gamma   90.00
#
_symmetry.space_group_name_H-M   'P 1'
#
loop_
_entity.id
_entity.type
_entity.pdbx_description
1 polymer ?
#
loop_
_entity_poly.entity_id
_entity_poly.type
_entity_poly.pdbx_seq_one_letter_code
_entity_poly.pdbx_strand_id
1 'polypeptide(L)'
;MSQVREACAPAAQVISAIASIEIPIGKWDNIINILLGQIDQQQLLVKESILRCLGFICQDIPNSEYLEQHSNLILTAVVSGITNQESLQVRLAAMIALSNSLIFAKKNMDIQQERDYIMTVICQTIRNNEHEVKLHAYMCLILIAENYYRHLQPYMEEIYQITSAQLISAQQDGDSEEICLAIEFWSTICDREIDYKNQQIELWEKGCMEEEFKQNRSSKKAGPIRQAGPQKLQEV
;
A
#
# COMPACT_ATOMS: atom_id res chain seq x y z
N MET A 1 -19.70 -28.44 -15.15
CA MET A 1 -18.69 -27.38 -14.92
C MET A 1 -19.26 -26.13 -14.25
N SER A 2 -20.49 -25.66 -14.54
CA SER A 2 -21.06 -24.46 -13.88
C SER A 2 -21.22 -24.62 -12.35
N GLN A 3 -21.81 -25.72 -11.87
CA GLN A 3 -22.00 -25.97 -10.44
C GLN A 3 -20.69 -26.04 -9.63
N VAL A 4 -19.64 -26.60 -10.23
CA VAL A 4 -18.31 -26.67 -9.57
C VAL A 4 -17.75 -25.25 -9.39
N ARG A 5 -17.92 -24.39 -10.40
CA ARG A 5 -17.48 -22.99 -10.34
C ARG A 5 -18.29 -22.16 -9.37
N GLU A 6 -19.60 -22.39 -9.28
CA GLU A 6 -20.48 -21.73 -8.30
C GLU A 6 -20.11 -22.08 -6.86
N ALA A 7 -19.58 -23.30 -6.61
CA ALA A 7 -19.14 -23.73 -5.29
C ALA A 7 -17.77 -23.17 -4.86
N CYS A 8 -16.94 -22.73 -5.81
CA CYS A 8 -15.58 -22.26 -5.54
C CYS A 8 -15.52 -21.03 -4.62
N ALA A 9 -16.34 -20.01 -4.89
CA ALA A 9 -16.33 -18.77 -4.10
C ALA A 9 -16.87 -18.98 -2.67
N PRO A 10 -18.00 -19.69 -2.45
CA PRO A 10 -18.44 -20.07 -1.10
C PRO A 10 -17.39 -20.89 -0.34
N ALA A 11 -16.73 -21.85 -1.00
CA ALA A 11 -15.68 -22.64 -0.37
C ALA A 11 -14.50 -21.77 0.08
N ALA A 12 -14.06 -20.84 -0.76
CA ALA A 12 -13.00 -19.88 -0.42
C ALA A 12 -13.38 -18.99 0.79
N GLN A 13 -14.63 -18.55 0.87
CA GLN A 13 -15.15 -17.78 2.01
C GLN A 13 -15.18 -18.61 3.30
N VAL A 14 -15.62 -19.88 3.23
CA VAL A 14 -15.61 -20.77 4.40
C VAL A 14 -14.19 -20.99 4.91
N ILE A 15 -13.23 -21.23 4.01
CA ILE A 15 -11.82 -21.37 4.40
C ILE A 15 -11.32 -20.08 5.06
N SER A 16 -11.64 -18.91 4.50
CA SER A 16 -11.26 -17.62 5.10
C SER A 16 -11.86 -17.41 6.49
N ALA A 17 -13.14 -17.75 6.68
CA ALA A 17 -13.83 -17.65 7.96
C ALA A 17 -13.25 -18.59 9.03
N ILE A 18 -12.78 -19.78 8.64
CA ILE A 18 -12.09 -20.67 9.58
C ILE A 18 -10.68 -20.13 9.86
N ALA A 19 -9.96 -19.68 8.84
CA ALA A 19 -8.62 -19.11 8.97
C ALA A 19 -8.59 -17.88 9.90
N SER A 20 -9.62 -17.03 9.86
CA SER A 20 -9.73 -15.87 10.76
C SER A 20 -9.91 -16.23 12.23
N ILE A 21 -10.34 -17.47 12.53
CA ILE A 21 -10.43 -18.01 13.89
C ILE A 21 -9.15 -18.77 14.26
N GLU A 22 -8.65 -19.62 13.37
CA GLU A 22 -7.58 -20.58 13.69
C GLU A 22 -6.17 -20.00 13.60
N ILE A 23 -5.89 -19.06 12.69
CA ILE A 23 -4.57 -18.42 12.58
C ILE A 23 -4.23 -17.63 13.85
N PRO A 24 -5.10 -16.76 14.40
CA PRO A 24 -4.77 -16.00 15.61
C PRO A 24 -4.45 -16.84 16.84
N ILE A 25 -4.94 -18.08 16.91
CA ILE A 25 -4.70 -19.02 18.01
C ILE A 25 -3.62 -20.07 17.70
N GLY A 26 -2.91 -19.94 16.57
CA GLY A 26 -1.81 -20.83 16.18
C GLY A 26 -2.25 -22.26 15.85
N LYS A 27 -3.46 -22.45 15.30
CA LYS A 27 -4.01 -23.77 14.98
C LYS A 27 -3.91 -24.13 13.49
N TRP A 28 -3.72 -23.13 12.62
CA TRP A 28 -3.66 -23.34 11.17
C TRP A 28 -2.48 -22.64 10.49
N ASP A 29 -1.27 -22.86 11.00
CA ASP A 29 -0.07 -22.10 10.61
C ASP A 29 0.51 -22.52 9.25
N ASN A 30 -0.09 -23.47 8.54
CA ASN A 30 0.39 -23.96 7.25
C ASN A 30 -0.56 -23.69 6.08
N ILE A 31 -1.69 -23.01 6.28
CA ILE A 31 -2.69 -22.80 5.23
C ILE A 31 -2.13 -22.08 4.01
N ILE A 32 -1.32 -21.03 4.21
CA ILE A 32 -0.73 -20.29 3.09
C ILE A 32 0.19 -21.20 2.27
N ASN A 33 1.04 -21.99 2.94
CA ASN A 33 1.93 -22.93 2.27
C ASN A 33 1.15 -24.03 1.52
N ILE A 34 0.05 -24.51 2.08
CA ILE A 34 -0.84 -25.49 1.42
C ILE A 34 -1.44 -24.88 0.15
N LEU A 35 -2.04 -23.69 0.26
CA LEU A 35 -2.67 -23.00 -0.87
C LEU A 35 -1.66 -22.73 -2.00
N LEU A 36 -0.50 -22.19 -1.65
CA LEU A 36 0.56 -21.85 -2.61
C LEU A 36 1.16 -23.09 -3.27
N GLY A 37 1.38 -24.17 -2.51
CA GLY A 37 1.90 -25.42 -3.05
C GLY A 37 0.98 -26.09 -4.08
N GLN A 38 -0.29 -25.68 -4.15
CA GLN A 38 -1.25 -26.17 -5.11
C GLN A 38 -1.40 -25.26 -6.35
N ILE A 39 -0.89 -24.03 -6.37
CA ILE A 39 -1.19 -23.11 -7.49
C ILE A 39 -0.68 -23.63 -8.83
N ASP A 40 0.58 -24.04 -8.93
CA ASP A 40 1.20 -24.30 -10.24
C ASP A 40 0.73 -25.61 -10.91
N GLN A 41 0.31 -26.58 -10.11
CA GLN A 41 -0.02 -27.94 -10.59
C GLN A 41 -1.48 -28.11 -11.00
N GLN A 42 -2.29 -27.07 -10.82
CA GLN A 42 -3.75 -27.19 -10.86
C GLN A 42 -4.39 -26.56 -12.10
N GLN A 43 -5.62 -27.02 -12.38
CA GLN A 43 -6.45 -26.47 -13.45
C GLN A 43 -6.83 -25.01 -13.15
N LEU A 44 -7.13 -24.25 -14.21
CA LEU A 44 -7.49 -22.83 -14.15
C LEU A 44 -8.52 -22.49 -13.07
N LEU A 45 -9.56 -23.33 -12.93
CA LEU A 45 -10.63 -23.14 -11.96
C LEU A 45 -10.14 -23.21 -10.51
N VAL A 46 -9.21 -24.13 -10.23
CA VAL A 46 -8.64 -24.31 -8.90
C VAL A 46 -7.66 -23.18 -8.60
N LYS A 47 -6.87 -22.74 -9.59
CA LYS A 47 -6.02 -21.52 -9.48
C LYS A 47 -6.85 -20.28 -9.13
N GLU A 48 -7.95 -20.03 -9.85
CA GLU A 48 -8.90 -18.95 -9.56
C GLU A 48 -9.42 -19.03 -8.11
N SER A 49 -9.79 -20.24 -7.67
CA SER A 49 -10.32 -20.47 -6.32
C SER A 49 -9.28 -20.23 -5.22
N ILE A 50 -8.04 -20.69 -5.44
CA ILE A 50 -6.95 -20.49 -4.48
C ILE A 50 -6.63 -19.00 -4.36
N LEU A 51 -6.49 -18.28 -5.47
CA LEU A 51 -6.20 -16.85 -5.46
C LEU A 51 -7.31 -16.06 -4.76
N ARG A 52 -8.60 -16.39 -5.00
CA ARG A 52 -9.71 -15.80 -4.24
C ARG A 52 -9.61 -16.09 -2.75
N CYS A 53 -9.31 -17.34 -2.38
CA CYS A 53 -9.17 -17.73 -0.99
C CYS A 53 -8.04 -16.95 -0.29
N LEU A 54 -6.88 -16.81 -0.95
CA LEU A 54 -5.80 -15.96 -0.47
C LEU A 54 -6.28 -14.51 -0.28
N GLY A 55 -6.96 -13.94 -1.28
CA GLY A 55 -7.53 -12.59 -1.20
C GLY A 55 -8.49 -12.39 -0.03
N PHE A 56 -9.37 -13.37 0.26
CA PHE A 56 -10.27 -13.31 1.41
C PHE A 56 -9.52 -13.41 2.74
N ILE A 57 -8.54 -14.32 2.86
CA ILE A 57 -7.73 -14.44 4.08
C ILE A 57 -6.99 -13.12 4.35
N CYS A 58 -6.47 -12.47 3.31
CA CYS A 58 -5.79 -11.18 3.41
C CYS A 58 -6.72 -10.07 3.91
N GLN A 59 -7.99 -10.09 3.46
CA GLN A 59 -9.01 -9.13 3.85
C GLN A 59 -9.51 -9.34 5.28
N ASP A 60 -9.72 -10.59 5.68
CA ASP A 60 -10.36 -10.93 6.96
C ASP A 60 -9.39 -10.83 8.14
N ILE A 61 -8.07 -10.83 7.90
CA ILE A 61 -7.05 -10.83 8.96
C ILE A 61 -5.95 -9.76 8.73
N PRO A 62 -6.30 -8.48 8.55
CA PRO A 62 -5.37 -7.46 8.02
C PRO A 62 -4.18 -7.11 8.94
N ASN A 63 -4.28 -7.37 10.25
CA ASN A 63 -3.24 -7.07 11.24
C ASN A 63 -2.52 -8.34 11.76
N SER A 64 -2.41 -9.36 10.92
CA SER A 64 -1.85 -10.65 11.29
C SER A 64 -0.32 -10.67 11.11
N GLU A 65 0.42 -10.87 12.20
CA GLU A 65 1.87 -11.12 12.13
C GLU A 65 2.17 -12.34 11.25
N TYR A 66 1.28 -13.34 11.26
CA TYR A 66 1.38 -14.50 10.40
C TYR A 66 1.34 -14.13 8.90
N LEU A 67 0.45 -13.21 8.49
CA LEU A 67 0.40 -12.76 7.09
C LEU A 67 1.60 -11.89 6.73
N GLU A 68 2.09 -11.05 7.65
CA GLU A 68 3.33 -10.29 7.42
C GLU A 68 4.55 -11.20 7.23
N GLN A 69 4.61 -12.35 7.91
CA GLN A 69 5.68 -13.33 7.74
C GLN A 69 5.60 -14.05 6.38
N HIS A 70 4.41 -14.16 5.80
CA HIS A 70 4.17 -14.82 4.51
C HIS A 70 3.97 -13.84 3.35
N SER A 71 4.14 -12.53 3.56
CA SER A 71 3.82 -11.49 2.57
C SER A 71 4.54 -11.70 1.24
N ASN A 72 5.84 -12.01 1.27
CA ASN A 72 6.65 -12.27 0.07
C ASN A 72 6.09 -13.43 -0.75
N LEU A 73 5.69 -14.51 -0.08
CA LEU A 73 5.16 -15.71 -0.75
C LEU A 73 3.81 -15.41 -1.40
N ILE A 74 2.93 -14.72 -0.65
CA ILE A 74 1.60 -14.32 -1.14
C ILE A 74 1.77 -13.38 -2.34
N LEU A 75 2.57 -12.32 -2.21
CA LEU A 75 2.81 -11.33 -3.27
C LEU A 75 3.39 -11.97 -4.52
N THR A 76 4.37 -12.87 -4.38
CA THR A 76 4.96 -13.58 -5.53
C THR A 76 3.89 -14.38 -6.28
N ALA A 77 3.02 -15.09 -5.56
CA ALA A 77 2.00 -15.93 -6.17
C ALA A 77 0.89 -15.12 -6.84
N VAL A 78 0.40 -14.05 -6.20
CA VAL A 78 -0.63 -13.19 -6.81
C VAL A 78 -0.08 -12.44 -8.01
N VAL A 79 1.15 -11.92 -7.94
CA VAL A 79 1.79 -11.22 -9.07
C VAL A 79 2.02 -12.18 -10.23
N SER A 80 2.46 -13.42 -9.96
CA SER A 80 2.59 -14.46 -10.99
C SER A 80 1.25 -14.81 -11.64
N GLY A 81 0.17 -14.88 -10.85
CA GLY A 81 -1.19 -15.12 -11.34
C GLY A 81 -1.68 -14.05 -12.33
N ILE A 82 -1.18 -12.82 -12.22
CA ILE A 82 -1.49 -11.72 -13.15
C ILE A 82 -0.68 -11.86 -14.45
N THR A 83 0.61 -12.15 -14.35
CA THR A 83 1.55 -12.13 -15.50
C THR A 83 1.48 -13.37 -16.39
N ASN A 84 0.98 -14.50 -15.90
CA ASN A 84 1.04 -15.79 -16.59
C ASN A 84 0.09 -15.94 -17.79
N GLN A 85 -0.51 -14.85 -18.31
CA GLN A 85 -1.48 -14.87 -19.44
C GLN A 85 -2.61 -15.89 -19.24
N GLU A 86 -2.99 -16.13 -17.99
CA GLU A 86 -4.06 -17.05 -17.59
C GLU A 86 -5.44 -16.48 -17.99
N SER A 87 -6.54 -17.22 -17.75
CA SER A 87 -7.87 -16.70 -18.06
C SER A 87 -8.17 -15.37 -17.34
N LEU A 88 -9.07 -14.56 -17.92
CA LEU A 88 -9.52 -13.29 -17.34
C LEU A 88 -9.85 -13.42 -15.84
N GLN A 89 -10.52 -14.50 -15.45
CA GLN A 89 -10.97 -14.69 -14.08
C GLN A 89 -9.86 -15.05 -13.10
N VAL A 90 -8.80 -15.72 -13.57
CA VAL A 90 -7.59 -15.94 -12.77
C VAL A 90 -6.88 -14.62 -12.55
N ARG A 91 -6.72 -13.80 -13.60
CA ARG A 91 -6.09 -12.47 -13.50
C ARG A 91 -6.88 -11.54 -12.58
N LEU A 92 -8.22 -11.52 -12.68
CA LEU A 92 -9.08 -10.76 -11.77
C LEU A 92 -8.96 -11.22 -10.31
N ALA A 93 -9.02 -12.54 -10.07
CA ALA A 93 -8.86 -13.07 -8.72
C ALA A 93 -7.48 -12.72 -8.14
N ALA A 94 -6.42 -12.79 -8.96
CA ALA A 94 -5.08 -12.39 -8.58
C ALA A 94 -4.99 -10.89 -8.28
N MET A 95 -5.67 -10.05 -9.06
CA MET A 95 -5.65 -8.60 -8.89
C MET A 95 -6.36 -8.16 -7.61
N ILE A 96 -7.52 -8.75 -7.31
CA ILE A 96 -8.26 -8.56 -6.05
C ILE A 96 -7.44 -9.08 -4.87
N ALA A 97 -6.75 -10.21 -5.02
CA ALA A 97 -5.87 -10.72 -3.99
C ALA A 97 -4.68 -9.79 -3.75
N LEU A 98 -4.12 -9.18 -4.81
CA LEU A 98 -3.06 -8.19 -4.68
C LEU A 98 -3.53 -6.96 -3.88
N SER A 99 -4.69 -6.38 -4.22
CA SER A 99 -5.21 -5.20 -3.49
C SER A 99 -5.36 -5.48 -2.00
N ASN A 100 -5.92 -6.64 -1.65
CA ASN A 100 -6.09 -7.05 -0.25
C ASN A 100 -4.76 -7.33 0.45
N SER A 101 -3.72 -7.71 -0.30
CA SER A 101 -2.40 -8.01 0.24
C SER A 101 -1.51 -6.78 0.48
N LEU A 102 -1.81 -5.66 -0.17
CA LEU A 102 -0.98 -4.44 -0.08
C LEU A 102 -0.91 -3.87 1.34
N ILE A 103 -1.88 -4.16 2.22
CA ILE A 103 -1.89 -3.68 3.61
C ILE A 103 -0.68 -4.20 4.41
N PHE A 104 -0.24 -5.43 4.14
CA PHE A 104 0.90 -6.05 4.83
C PHE A 104 2.17 -6.10 3.97
N ALA A 105 2.17 -5.45 2.80
CA ALA A 105 3.29 -5.44 1.86
C ALA A 105 4.41 -4.46 2.25
N LYS A 106 4.39 -3.87 3.45
CA LYS A 106 5.33 -2.81 3.84
C LYS A 106 6.80 -3.20 3.65
N LYS A 107 7.20 -4.39 4.13
CA LYS A 107 8.57 -4.92 3.96
C LYS A 107 8.94 -5.05 2.48
N ASN A 108 7.99 -5.50 1.66
CA ASN A 108 8.17 -5.64 0.23
C ASN A 108 8.32 -4.28 -0.47
N MET A 109 7.49 -3.31 -0.08
CA MET A 109 7.52 -1.96 -0.61
C MET A 109 8.78 -1.20 -0.17
N ASP A 110 9.41 -1.55 0.96
CA ASP A 110 10.70 -0.99 1.37
C ASP A 110 11.86 -1.54 0.51
N ILE A 111 11.78 -2.79 0.07
CA ILE A 111 12.79 -3.44 -0.78
C ILE A 111 12.60 -3.02 -2.24
N GLN A 112 13.54 -2.23 -2.76
CA GLN A 112 13.41 -1.66 -4.11
C GLN A 112 13.12 -2.71 -5.20
N GLN A 113 13.83 -3.83 -5.21
CA GLN A 113 13.63 -4.86 -6.23
C GLN A 113 12.22 -5.47 -6.20
N GLU A 114 11.66 -5.70 -5.01
CA GLU A 114 10.31 -6.26 -4.86
C GLU A 114 9.24 -5.23 -5.22
N ARG A 115 9.44 -3.99 -4.78
CA ARG A 115 8.60 -2.85 -5.17
C ARG A 115 8.58 -2.61 -6.68
N ASP A 116 9.76 -2.60 -7.31
CA ASP A 116 9.90 -2.43 -8.77
C ASP A 116 9.11 -3.50 -9.52
N TYR A 117 9.14 -4.74 -9.03
CA TYR A 117 8.39 -5.85 -9.61
C TYR A 117 6.86 -5.64 -9.48
N ILE A 118 6.36 -5.28 -8.29
CA ILE A 118 4.94 -5.00 -8.06
C ILE A 118 4.46 -3.85 -8.96
N MET A 119 5.20 -2.73 -8.99
CA MET A 119 4.85 -1.55 -9.78
C MET A 119 4.87 -1.84 -11.27
N THR A 120 5.86 -2.59 -11.75
CA THR A 120 5.93 -3.02 -13.16
C THR A 120 4.68 -3.81 -13.54
N VAL A 121 4.25 -4.77 -12.73
CA VAL A 121 3.08 -5.59 -13.04
C VAL A 121 1.80 -4.77 -13.00
N ILE A 122 1.62 -3.86 -12.04
CA ILE A 122 0.45 -2.96 -12.00
C ILE A 122 0.40 -2.08 -13.26
N CYS A 123 1.50 -1.39 -13.59
CA CYS A 123 1.59 -0.51 -14.75
C CYS A 123 1.36 -1.26 -16.07
N GLN A 124 1.93 -2.46 -16.23
CA GLN A 124 1.68 -3.31 -17.40
C GLN A 124 0.24 -3.80 -17.48
N THR A 125 -0.36 -4.13 -16.34
CA THR A 125 -1.76 -4.56 -16.27
C THR A 125 -2.69 -3.45 -16.72
N ILE A 126 -2.46 -2.21 -16.27
CA ILE A 126 -3.25 -1.06 -16.72
C ILE A 126 -3.12 -0.82 -18.22
N ARG A 127 -1.96 -1.08 -18.85
CA ARG A 127 -1.81 -0.89 -20.30
C ARG A 127 -2.47 -1.99 -21.14
N ASN A 128 -2.29 -3.24 -20.74
CA ASN A 128 -2.42 -4.39 -21.65
C ASN A 128 -3.59 -5.34 -21.33
N ASN A 129 -4.51 -4.99 -20.42
CA ASN A 129 -5.65 -5.86 -20.08
C ASN A 129 -7.01 -5.32 -20.50
N GLU A 130 -8.04 -6.13 -20.28
CA GLU A 130 -9.44 -5.77 -20.40
C GLU A 130 -9.90 -4.86 -19.25
N HIS A 131 -11.01 -4.17 -19.49
CA HIS A 131 -11.65 -3.20 -18.58
C HIS A 131 -11.64 -3.64 -17.11
N GLU A 132 -12.21 -4.80 -16.78
CA GLU A 132 -12.37 -5.25 -15.40
C GLU A 132 -11.01 -5.39 -14.64
N VAL A 133 -9.95 -5.86 -15.32
CA VAL A 133 -8.64 -6.03 -14.69
C VAL A 133 -7.94 -4.69 -14.56
N LYS A 134 -8.10 -3.79 -15.54
CA LYS A 134 -7.57 -2.42 -15.48
C LYS A 134 -8.12 -1.66 -14.28
N LEU A 135 -9.43 -1.77 -14.00
CA LEU A 135 -10.05 -1.12 -12.84
C LEU A 135 -9.36 -1.53 -11.53
N HIS A 136 -9.18 -2.82 -11.31
CA HIS A 136 -8.53 -3.32 -10.10
C HIS A 136 -7.04 -2.96 -10.04
N ALA A 137 -6.36 -2.85 -11.17
CA ALA A 137 -4.98 -2.39 -11.22
C ALA A 137 -4.87 -0.89 -10.86
N TYR A 138 -5.80 -0.04 -11.32
CA TYR A 138 -5.90 1.35 -10.87
C TYR A 138 -6.20 1.44 -9.37
N MET A 139 -7.11 0.63 -8.84
CA MET A 139 -7.38 0.58 -7.39
C MET A 139 -6.13 0.20 -6.60
N CYS A 140 -5.33 -0.76 -7.07
CA CYS A 140 -4.04 -1.07 -6.45
C CYS A 140 -3.09 0.12 -6.48
N LEU A 141 -3.05 0.87 -7.58
CA LEU A 141 -2.21 2.06 -7.71
C LEU A 141 -2.62 3.17 -6.73
N ILE A 142 -3.93 3.38 -6.52
CA ILE A 142 -4.48 4.31 -5.52
C ILE A 142 -4.10 3.86 -4.11
N LEU A 143 -4.30 2.58 -3.77
CA LEU A 143 -3.90 2.03 -2.47
C LEU A 143 -2.40 2.21 -2.21
N ILE A 144 -1.56 2.07 -3.24
CA ILE A 144 -0.12 2.34 -3.13
C ILE A 144 0.15 3.83 -2.89
N ALA A 145 -0.57 4.74 -3.54
CA ALA A 145 -0.44 6.17 -3.28
C ALA A 145 -0.84 6.52 -1.83
N GLU A 146 -1.93 5.98 -1.32
CA GLU A 146 -2.37 6.20 0.06
C GLU A 146 -1.31 5.74 1.07
N ASN A 147 -0.82 4.51 0.92
CA ASN A 147 -0.04 3.84 1.95
C ASN A 147 1.48 3.98 1.76
N TYR A 148 1.95 4.15 0.53
CA TYR A 148 3.37 4.08 0.15
C TYR A 148 3.83 5.29 -0.68
N TYR A 149 3.16 6.44 -0.56
CA TYR A 149 3.46 7.69 -1.27
C TYR A 149 4.96 8.01 -1.37
N ARG A 150 5.74 7.86 -0.29
CA ARG A 150 7.19 8.16 -0.26
C ARG A 150 8.03 7.34 -1.23
N HIS A 151 7.52 6.20 -1.67
CA HIS A 151 8.22 5.32 -2.61
C HIS A 151 7.82 5.54 -4.06
N LEU A 152 6.84 6.41 -4.35
CA LEU A 152 6.28 6.54 -5.69
C LEU A 152 7.16 7.32 -6.67
N GLN A 153 8.07 8.18 -6.19
CA GLN A 153 8.86 9.07 -7.04
C GLN A 153 9.48 8.41 -8.28
N PRO A 154 10.09 7.22 -8.22
CA PRO A 154 10.70 6.57 -9.39
C PRO A 154 9.70 6.18 -10.48
N TYR A 155 8.42 6.01 -10.13
CA TYR A 155 7.37 5.52 -11.04
C TYR A 155 6.45 6.64 -11.54
N MET A 156 6.57 7.86 -11.01
CA MET A 156 5.64 8.97 -11.31
C MET A 156 5.56 9.33 -12.79
N GLU A 157 6.68 9.27 -13.52
CA GLU A 157 6.68 9.52 -14.96
C GLU A 157 5.85 8.48 -15.71
N GLU A 158 6.03 7.21 -15.35
CA GLU A 158 5.29 6.10 -15.95
C GLU A 158 3.79 6.19 -15.65
N ILE A 159 3.46 6.47 -14.38
CA ILE A 159 2.08 6.65 -13.93
C ILE A 159 1.41 7.83 -14.64
N TYR A 160 2.14 8.94 -14.81
CA TYR A 160 1.65 10.10 -15.55
C TYR A 160 1.34 9.75 -17.00
N GLN A 161 2.21 9.01 -17.68
CA GLN A 161 1.96 8.57 -19.06
C GLN A 161 0.70 7.70 -19.16
N ILE A 162 0.51 6.76 -18.23
CA ILE A 162 -0.65 5.86 -18.22
C ILE A 162 -1.95 6.62 -17.94
N THR A 163 -1.98 7.44 -16.88
CA THR A 163 -3.17 8.19 -16.47
C THR A 163 -3.55 9.26 -17.50
N SER A 164 -2.58 9.97 -18.08
CA SER A 164 -2.84 10.95 -19.14
C SER A 164 -3.35 10.30 -20.43
N ALA A 165 -2.81 9.15 -20.84
CA ALA A 165 -3.32 8.40 -21.98
C ALA A 165 -4.79 7.99 -21.78
N GLN A 166 -5.15 7.54 -20.57
CA GLN A 166 -6.52 7.19 -20.23
C GLN A 166 -7.46 8.41 -20.31
N LEU A 167 -7.04 9.56 -19.78
CA LEU A 167 -7.80 10.82 -19.85
C LEU A 167 -8.00 11.31 -21.29
N ILE A 168 -7.02 11.11 -22.16
CA ILE A 168 -7.14 11.49 -23.58
C ILE A 168 -8.11 10.55 -24.32
N SER A 169 -8.10 9.25 -24.02
CA SER A 169 -9.05 8.30 -24.63
C SER A 169 -10.52 8.60 -24.29
N ALA A 170 -10.78 9.21 -23.12
CA ALA A 170 -12.10 9.67 -22.70
C ALA A 170 -12.82 10.56 -23.73
N GLN A 171 -12.04 11.38 -24.44
CA GLN A 171 -12.56 12.35 -25.39
C GLN A 171 -13.19 11.70 -26.63
N GLN A 172 -12.98 10.39 -26.83
CA GLN A 172 -13.41 9.65 -28.01
C GLN A 172 -14.58 8.69 -27.73
N ASP A 173 -14.62 8.02 -26.57
CA ASP A 173 -15.55 6.91 -26.28
C ASP A 173 -16.51 7.13 -25.09
N GLY A 174 -16.48 8.29 -24.41
CA GLY A 174 -17.34 8.62 -23.26
C GLY A 174 -16.68 8.39 -21.89
N ASP A 175 -17.41 8.69 -20.80
CA ASP A 175 -16.92 8.55 -19.42
C ASP A 175 -16.78 7.06 -19.04
N SER A 176 -15.53 6.59 -18.91
CA SER A 176 -15.17 5.25 -18.45
C SER A 176 -14.78 5.25 -16.96
N GLU A 177 -15.05 4.17 -16.24
CA GLU A 177 -14.70 4.06 -14.81
C GLU A 177 -13.18 4.20 -14.57
N GLU A 178 -12.33 3.81 -15.53
CA GLU A 178 -10.88 4.01 -15.45
C GLU A 178 -10.48 5.49 -15.40
N ILE A 179 -11.24 6.38 -16.02
CA ILE A 179 -10.99 7.83 -15.95
C ILE A 179 -11.24 8.34 -14.54
N CYS A 180 -12.35 7.92 -13.92
CA CYS A 180 -12.64 8.25 -12.53
C CYS A 180 -11.51 7.78 -11.61
N LEU A 181 -11.00 6.56 -11.81
CA LEU A 181 -9.89 6.04 -11.01
C LEU A 181 -8.56 6.74 -11.30
N ALA A 182 -8.30 7.15 -12.55
CA ALA A 182 -7.11 7.95 -12.87
C ALA A 182 -7.17 9.34 -12.20
N ILE A 183 -8.35 9.96 -12.15
CA ILE A 183 -8.58 11.21 -11.41
C ILE A 183 -8.42 10.97 -9.91
N GLU A 184 -9.01 9.90 -9.38
CA GLU A 184 -8.92 9.53 -7.96
C GLU A 184 -7.46 9.39 -7.53
N PHE A 185 -6.62 8.71 -8.34
CA PHE A 185 -5.18 8.63 -8.06
C PHE A 185 -4.53 10.00 -7.85
N TRP A 186 -4.81 10.98 -8.72
CA TRP A 186 -4.25 12.31 -8.59
C TRP A 186 -4.85 13.10 -7.43
N SER A 187 -6.14 12.89 -7.11
CA SER A 187 -6.77 13.42 -5.89
C SER A 187 -6.06 12.88 -4.64
N THR A 188 -5.81 11.58 -4.58
CA THR A 188 -5.04 10.93 -3.51
C THR A 188 -3.64 11.54 -3.39
N ILE A 189 -2.92 11.72 -4.51
CA ILE A 189 -1.59 12.36 -4.48
C ILE A 189 -1.68 13.77 -3.90
N CYS A 190 -2.69 14.56 -4.29
CA CYS A 190 -2.90 15.90 -3.73
C CYS A 190 -3.13 15.87 -2.22
N ASP A 191 -3.94 14.94 -1.73
CA ASP A 191 -4.21 14.78 -0.29
C ASP A 191 -2.92 14.41 0.46
N ARG A 192 -2.11 13.49 -0.07
CA ARG A 192 -0.83 13.11 0.54
C ARG A 192 0.20 14.25 0.54
N GLU A 193 0.21 15.08 -0.50
CA GLU A 193 1.06 16.28 -0.56
C GLU A 193 0.64 17.34 0.47
N ILE A 194 -0.66 17.51 0.69
CA ILE A 194 -1.20 18.42 1.72
C ILE A 194 -0.81 17.90 3.11
N ASP A 195 -1.03 16.62 3.39
CA ASP A 195 -0.62 15.97 4.64
C ASP A 195 0.87 16.17 4.90
N TYR A 196 1.69 15.95 3.87
CA TYR A 196 3.14 16.07 3.98
C TYR A 196 3.57 17.50 4.30
N LYS A 197 2.97 18.51 3.65
CA LYS A 197 3.22 19.93 3.95
C LYS A 197 2.81 20.29 5.37
N ASN A 198 1.62 19.86 5.81
CA ASN A 198 1.14 20.12 7.16
C ASN A 198 2.07 19.50 8.21
N GLN A 199 2.51 18.26 8.01
CA GLN A 199 3.49 17.59 8.89
C GLN A 199 4.81 18.36 8.97
N GLN A 200 5.31 18.92 7.86
CA GLN A 200 6.52 19.73 7.88
C GLN A 200 6.35 21.02 8.69
N ILE A 201 5.21 21.69 8.55
CA ILE A 201 4.89 22.92 9.31
C ILE A 201 4.87 22.61 10.82
N GLU A 202 4.17 21.56 11.23
CA GLU A 202 4.12 21.15 12.64
C GLU A 202 5.51 20.83 13.22
N LEU A 203 6.36 20.16 12.44
CA LEU A 203 7.74 19.85 12.85
C LEU A 203 8.58 21.12 12.99
N TRP A 204 8.41 22.08 12.09
CA TRP A 204 9.08 23.37 12.15
C TRP A 204 8.63 24.17 13.38
N GLU A 205 7.34 24.25 13.66
CA GLU A 205 6.78 24.92 14.84
C GLU A 205 7.30 24.29 16.15
N LYS A 206 7.32 22.95 16.22
CA LYS A 206 7.91 22.23 17.37
C LYS A 206 9.39 22.55 17.54
N GLY A 207 10.15 22.59 16.45
CA GLY A 207 11.56 22.99 16.46
C GLY A 207 11.77 24.40 17.02
N CYS A 208 10.99 25.38 16.55
CA CYS A 208 11.05 26.77 17.03
C CYS A 208 10.72 26.86 18.53
N MET A 209 9.67 26.18 19.00
CA MET A 209 9.31 26.16 20.43
C MET A 209 10.41 25.56 21.32
N GLU A 210 11.08 24.50 20.85
CA GLU A 210 12.20 23.90 21.58
C GLU A 210 13.40 24.83 21.68
N GLU A 211 13.71 25.59 20.62
CA GLU A 211 14.78 26.58 20.60
C GLU A 211 14.50 27.74 21.55
N GLU A 212 13.27 28.29 21.53
CA GLU A 212 12.85 29.32 22.47
C GLU A 212 12.92 28.85 23.92
N PHE A 213 12.52 27.60 24.19
CA PHE A 213 12.61 27.02 25.53
C PHE A 213 14.07 26.88 25.99
N LYS A 214 14.98 26.44 25.11
CA LYS A 214 16.42 26.34 25.39
C LYS A 214 17.03 27.72 25.66
N GLN A 215 16.67 28.74 24.88
CA GLN A 215 17.11 30.12 25.10
C GLN A 215 16.61 30.65 26.44
N ASN A 216 15.32 30.52 26.74
CA ASN A 216 14.73 30.97 28.02
C ASN A 216 15.35 30.27 29.25
N ARG A 217 15.70 28.98 29.15
CA ARG A 217 16.36 28.24 30.23
C ARG A 217 17.82 28.68 30.44
N SER A 218 18.50 29.05 29.36
CA SER A 218 19.87 29.57 29.39
C SER A 218 19.93 30.98 29.98
N SER A 219 18.97 31.84 29.61
CA SER A 219 18.82 33.19 30.18
C SER A 219 18.49 33.16 31.67
N LYS A 220 17.70 32.18 32.14
CA LYS A 220 17.40 32.01 33.58
C LYS A 220 18.59 31.48 34.40
N LYS A 221 19.54 30.76 33.80
CA LYS A 221 20.77 30.30 34.47
C LYS A 221 21.82 31.40 34.57
N ALA A 222 21.80 32.39 33.68
CA ALA A 222 22.57 33.62 33.79
C ALA A 222 21.92 34.57 34.81
N GLY A 223 21.99 34.22 36.10
CA GLY A 223 21.51 35.09 37.19
C GLY A 223 22.26 36.44 37.23
N PRO A 224 21.70 37.48 37.89
CA PRO A 224 22.21 38.83 37.78
C PRO A 224 23.64 38.93 38.32
N ILE A 225 24.55 39.46 37.49
CA ILE A 225 25.89 39.88 37.92
C ILE A 225 25.67 40.91 39.03
N ARG A 226 25.96 40.56 40.28
CA ARG A 226 25.96 41.50 41.41
C ARG A 226 27.04 42.55 41.12
N GLN A 227 26.64 43.71 40.60
CA GLN A 227 27.47 44.90 40.62
C GLN A 227 27.60 45.33 42.09
N ALA A 228 28.72 44.98 42.72
CA ALA A 228 29.12 45.57 43.97
C ALA A 228 29.71 46.97 43.70
N GLY A 229 28.97 48.01 44.05
CA GLY A 229 29.52 49.29 44.49
C GLY A 229 29.00 49.59 45.91
N PRO A 230 29.48 50.60 46.66
CA PRO A 230 30.27 51.77 46.20
C PRO A 230 31.39 52.24 47.19
N GLN A 231 31.98 53.43 46.90
CA GLN A 231 32.79 54.34 47.75
C GLN A 231 34.30 54.07 47.81
N LYS A 232 35.22 55.06 47.69
CA LYS A 232 35.18 56.47 48.16
C LYS A 232 35.89 57.46 47.22
N LEU A 233 35.37 58.69 47.24
CA LEU A 233 36.05 59.95 46.90
C LEU A 233 37.17 60.27 47.92
N GLN A 234 38.27 60.84 47.43
CA GLN A 234 39.13 61.88 48.05
C GLN A 234 40.15 62.32 46.98
N GLU A 235 39.92 63.45 46.31
CA GLU A 235 40.42 64.81 46.61
C GLU A 235 41.92 65.01 46.33
N VAL A 236 42.21 65.78 45.26
CA VAL A 236 43.03 67.00 45.29
C VAL A 236 42.27 68.08 44.52
#